data_AF-A0A8B8I873-F1
#
_entry.id   AF-A0A8B8I873-F1
#
_cell.length_a   1.000
_cell.length_b   1.000
_cell.length_c   1.000
_cell.angle_alpha   90.00
_cell.angle_beta   90.00
_cell.angle_gamma   90.00
#
_symmetry.space_group_name_H-M   'P 1'
#
loop_
_entity.id
_entity.type
_entity.pdbx_description
1 polymer ?
#
loop_
_entity_poly.entity_id
_entity_poly.type
_entity_poly.pdbx_seq_one_letter_code
_entity_poly.pdbx_strand_id
1 'polypeptide(L)'
;MMNRVLIVLVAMCMFTVAMVPKNRRALNSEEEKTRRSSTENPTQICAPRTPCGWSVYKPVSRMIELNITNTYCHCGSKAECKVSEDDTGASALILRCKLRADLIETPES
;
A
#
# COMPACT_ATOMS: atom_id res chain seq x y z
N MET A 1 4.27 -15.24 -56.86
CA MET A 1 4.08 -13.89 -56.26
C MET A 1 3.51 -13.94 -54.84
N MET A 2 2.56 -14.83 -54.52
CA MET A 2 1.90 -14.95 -53.20
C MET A 2 2.87 -15.13 -52.01
N ASN A 3 3.92 -15.96 -52.13
CA ASN A 3 4.84 -16.22 -51.01
C ASN A 3 5.71 -15.02 -50.64
N ARG A 4 6.04 -14.15 -51.60
CA ARG A 4 6.80 -12.91 -51.32
C ARG A 4 5.94 -11.88 -50.60
N VAL A 5 4.66 -11.81 -50.94
CA VAL A 5 3.68 -10.94 -50.26
C VAL A 5 3.44 -11.44 -48.83
N LEU A 6 3.32 -12.76 -48.63
CA LEU A 6 3.16 -13.37 -47.31
C LEU A 6 4.36 -13.08 -46.39
N ILE A 7 5.58 -13.18 -46.91
CA ILE A 7 6.81 -12.89 -46.14
C ILE A 7 6.87 -11.41 -45.73
N VAL A 8 6.48 -10.49 -46.63
CA VAL A 8 6.45 -9.05 -46.32
C VAL A 8 5.38 -8.71 -45.28
N LEU A 9 4.21 -9.35 -45.34
CA LEU A 9 3.14 -9.16 -44.36
C LEU A 9 3.55 -9.67 -42.97
N VAL A 10 4.15 -10.86 -42.88
CA VAL A 10 4.63 -11.42 -41.61
C VAL A 10 5.74 -10.55 -41.00
N ALA A 11 6.65 -10.02 -41.83
CA ALA A 11 7.70 -9.12 -41.36
C ALA A 11 7.13 -7.81 -40.79
N MET A 12 6.14 -7.20 -41.45
CA MET A 12 5.49 -5.97 -40.98
C MET A 12 4.74 -6.16 -39.66
N CYS A 13 4.09 -7.31 -39.44
CA CYS A 13 3.41 -7.60 -38.18
C CYS A 13 4.37 -7.65 -36.98
N MET A 14 5.59 -8.17 -37.16
CA MET A 14 6.58 -8.30 -36.08
C MET A 14 7.16 -6.95 -35.62
N PHE A 15 7.16 -5.91 -36.47
CA PHE A 15 7.66 -4.59 -36.09
C PHE A 15 6.72 -3.82 -35.14
N THR A 16 5.43 -4.17 -35.07
CA THR A 16 4.44 -3.45 -34.24
C THR A 16 4.50 -3.81 -32.75
N VAL A 17 5.06 -4.96 -32.40
CA VAL A 17 5.12 -5.43 -30.98
C VAL A 17 6.31 -4.82 -30.22
N ALA A 18 7.31 -4.29 -30.93
CA ALA A 18 8.52 -3.74 -30.32
C ALA A 18 8.37 -2.31 -29.74
N MET A 19 7.22 -1.66 -29.94
CA MET A 19 6.96 -0.29 -29.48
C MET A 19 6.02 -0.22 -28.27
N VAL A 20 6.06 -1.21 -27.38
CA VAL A 20 5.52 -1.01 -26.03
C VAL A 20 6.52 -0.14 -25.27
N PRO A 21 6.19 1.11 -24.89
CA PRO A 21 7.08 1.91 -24.06
C PRO A 21 7.33 1.14 -22.77
N LYS A 22 8.57 0.70 -22.60
CA LYS A 22 9.04 0.11 -21.34
C LYS A 22 9.12 1.26 -20.34
N ASN A 23 7.98 1.63 -19.77
CA ASN A 23 7.93 2.45 -18.56
C ASN A 23 8.66 1.66 -17.48
N ARG A 24 9.97 1.88 -17.36
CA ARG A 24 10.67 1.62 -16.11
C ARG A 24 9.91 2.45 -15.08
N ARG A 25 9.18 1.81 -14.18
CA ARG A 25 8.80 2.44 -12.91
C ARG A 25 10.10 3.00 -12.35
N ALA A 26 10.19 4.32 -12.25
CA ALA A 26 11.23 4.94 -11.46
C ALA A 26 11.00 4.44 -10.03
N LEU A 27 11.82 3.48 -9.59
CA LEU A 27 12.05 3.25 -8.17
C LEU A 27 12.77 4.52 -7.72
N ASN A 28 12.04 5.41 -7.04
CA ASN A 28 12.62 6.60 -6.46
C ASN A 28 13.66 6.14 -5.43
N SER A 29 14.94 6.27 -5.82
CA SER A 29 16.10 6.08 -4.97
C SER A 29 16.08 7.19 -3.93
N GLU A 30 15.65 6.85 -2.72
CA GLU A 30 16.29 7.24 -1.46
C GLU A 30 16.84 8.67 -1.33
N GLU A 31 16.14 9.72 -1.77
CA GLU A 31 16.57 11.09 -1.46
C GLU A 31 15.44 12.15 -1.62
N GLU A 32 14.27 11.90 -1.02
CA GLU A 32 13.28 12.97 -0.74
C GLU A 32 13.07 13.14 0.77
N LYS A 33 14.18 13.20 1.52
CA LYS A 33 14.21 13.72 2.90
C LYS A 33 14.40 15.23 2.88
N THR A 34 13.58 15.98 2.13
CA THR A 34 13.53 17.45 2.27
C THR A 34 12.11 17.97 2.05
N ARG A 35 11.46 18.30 3.17
CA ARG A 35 10.40 19.31 3.29
C ARG A 35 9.14 19.08 2.43
N ARG A 36 8.29 18.14 2.85
CA ARG A 36 6.84 18.41 2.80
C ARG A 36 6.49 19.33 3.95
N SER A 37 6.62 20.64 3.70
CA SER A 37 5.77 21.63 4.35
C SER A 37 4.34 21.23 4.01
N SER A 38 3.69 20.52 4.93
CA SER A 38 2.27 20.25 4.85
C SER A 38 1.62 21.21 5.82
N THR A 39 0.81 22.12 5.29
CA THR A 39 -0.23 22.81 6.02
C THR A 39 -0.85 21.83 7.01
N GLU A 40 -0.56 22.01 8.31
CA GLU A 40 -1.07 21.17 9.38
C GLU A 40 -2.59 21.39 9.45
N ASN A 41 -3.33 20.63 8.65
CA ASN A 41 -4.71 20.35 9.03
C ASN A 41 -4.62 19.59 10.35
N PRO A 42 -5.40 19.98 11.39
CA PRO A 42 -5.37 19.29 12.66
C PRO A 42 -5.68 17.81 12.41
N THR A 43 -4.72 16.94 12.69
CA THR A 43 -4.89 15.50 12.51
C THR A 43 -6.00 15.04 13.45
N GLN A 44 -7.12 14.61 12.90
CA GLN A 44 -8.28 14.18 13.68
C GLN A 44 -8.07 12.77 14.27
N ILE A 45 -8.87 12.40 15.26
CA ILE A 45 -8.88 11.03 15.78
C ILE A 45 -9.51 10.10 14.72
N CYS A 46 -8.92 8.94 14.47
CA CYS A 46 -9.47 7.97 13.52
C CYS A 46 -10.86 7.49 13.97
N ALA A 47 -11.83 7.49 13.05
CA ALA A 47 -13.13 6.88 13.31
C ALA A 47 -13.00 5.35 13.51
N PRO A 48 -13.96 4.68 14.17
CA PRO A 48 -13.82 3.26 14.55
C PRO A 48 -13.50 2.29 13.40
N ARG A 49 -14.01 2.59 12.19
CA ARG A 49 -13.77 1.80 10.97
C ARG A 49 -12.72 2.41 10.03
N THR A 50 -12.05 3.47 10.44
CA THR A 50 -10.94 4.04 9.67
C THR A 50 -9.65 3.32 10.06
N PRO A 51 -8.92 2.71 9.10
CA PRO A 51 -7.60 2.15 9.38
C PRO A 51 -6.63 3.24 9.80
N CYS A 52 -5.87 2.98 10.86
CA CYS A 52 -4.76 3.83 11.30
C CYS A 52 -3.45 3.46 10.58
N GLY A 53 -3.37 2.28 9.98
CA GLY A 53 -2.24 1.85 9.18
C GLY A 53 -2.44 0.50 8.51
N TRP A 54 -1.43 0.09 7.76
CA TRP A 54 -1.37 -1.18 7.04
C TRP A 54 0.04 -1.77 7.13
N SER A 55 0.13 -3.10 7.20
CA SER A 55 1.38 -3.84 7.06
C SER A 55 1.27 -4.78 5.87
N VAL A 56 1.96 -4.46 4.78
CA VAL A 56 1.97 -5.26 3.56
C VAL A 56 3.03 -6.37 3.70
N TYR A 57 2.66 -7.59 3.34
CA TYR A 57 3.51 -8.76 3.47
C TYR A 57 3.65 -9.55 2.16
N LYS A 58 4.71 -10.36 2.07
CA LYS A 58 4.86 -11.33 0.98
C LYS A 58 3.77 -12.41 1.07
N PRO A 59 2.97 -12.68 0.02
CA PRO A 59 1.82 -13.58 0.09
C PRO A 59 2.13 -14.99 0.65
N VAL A 60 3.31 -15.53 0.30
CA VAL A 60 3.72 -16.90 0.68
C VAL A 60 4.37 -16.94 2.06
N SER A 61 5.39 -16.11 2.32
CA SER A 61 6.16 -16.18 3.57
C SER A 61 5.55 -15.38 4.71
N ARG A 62 4.53 -14.54 4.44
CA ARG A 62 3.91 -13.60 5.40
C ARG A 62 4.91 -12.64 6.07
N MET A 63 6.09 -12.48 5.47
CA MET A 63 7.09 -11.52 5.93
C MET A 63 6.65 -10.10 5.57
N ILE A 64 6.55 -9.21 6.55
CA ILE A 64 6.22 -7.80 6.34
C ILE A 64 7.32 -7.13 5.51
N GLU A 65 6.94 -6.50 4.40
CA GLU A 65 7.84 -5.71 3.55
C GLU A 65 7.72 -4.22 3.80
N LEU A 66 6.50 -3.75 4.10
CA LEU A 66 6.20 -2.33 4.20
C LEU A 66 5.15 -2.06 5.28
N ASN A 67 5.39 -1.03 6.09
CA ASN A 67 4.40 -0.47 7.00
C ASN A 67 3.98 0.92 6.52
N ILE A 68 2.68 1.14 6.41
CA ILE A 68 2.07 2.39 5.94
C ILE A 68 1.23 2.95 7.08
N THR A 69 1.53 4.17 7.51
CA THR A 69 0.74 4.89 8.51
C THR A 69 -0.26 5.82 7.82
N ASN A 70 -1.51 5.83 8.29
CA ASN A 70 -2.48 6.80 7.84
C ASN A 70 -2.14 8.19 8.40
N THR A 71 -1.82 9.16 7.53
CA THR A 71 -1.45 10.52 7.96
C THR A 71 -2.64 11.46 8.15
N TYR A 72 -3.86 11.04 7.78
CA TYR A 72 -5.07 11.86 7.90
C TYR A 72 -5.71 11.80 9.29
N CYS A 73 -5.33 10.80 10.10
CA CYS A 73 -5.83 10.65 11.45
C CYS A 73 -4.82 9.92 12.34
N HIS A 74 -4.97 10.04 13.66
CA HIS A 74 -4.17 9.30 14.63
C HIS A 74 -5.08 8.57 15.64
N CYS A 75 -4.54 7.54 16.30
CA CYS A 75 -5.24 6.96 17.45
C CYS A 75 -5.12 7.92 18.64
N GLY A 76 -6.23 8.22 19.32
CA GLY A 76 -6.22 9.07 20.51
C GLY A 76 -5.35 8.48 21.64
N SER A 77 -5.08 9.27 22.67
CA SER A 77 -4.12 8.92 23.75
C SER A 77 -4.39 7.61 24.50
N LYS A 78 -5.65 7.13 24.49
CA LYS A 78 -6.09 5.88 25.14
C LYS A 78 -6.10 4.66 24.21
N ALA A 79 -5.73 4.83 22.94
CA ALA A 79 -5.82 3.79 21.92
C ALA A 79 -4.50 3.60 21.17
N GLU A 80 -4.29 2.39 20.68
CA GLU A 80 -3.13 1.98 19.90
C GLU A 80 -3.54 1.41 18.55
N CYS A 81 -2.72 1.67 17.53
CA CYS A 81 -2.92 1.12 16.20
C CYS A 81 -2.49 -0.34 16.19
N LYS A 82 -3.47 -1.26 16.19
CA LYS A 82 -3.23 -2.71 16.29
C LYS A 82 -3.88 -3.45 15.13
N VAL A 83 -3.29 -4.60 14.79
CA VAL A 83 -3.85 -5.48 13.75
C VAL A 83 -5.29 -5.85 14.12
N SER A 84 -6.18 -5.64 13.16
CA SER A 84 -7.60 -5.92 13.32
C SER A 84 -8.10 -6.95 12.32
N GLU A 85 -7.53 -6.99 11.13
CA GLU A 85 -8.02 -7.78 10.01
C GLU A 85 -6.84 -8.10 9.07
N ASP A 86 -6.92 -9.25 8.40
CA ASP A 86 -5.96 -9.67 7.38
C ASP A 86 -6.66 -9.72 6.01
N ASP A 87 -6.32 -8.79 5.13
CA ASP A 87 -6.75 -8.80 3.74
C ASP A 87 -5.77 -9.65 2.93
N THR A 88 -6.08 -10.93 2.81
CA THR A 88 -5.28 -11.89 2.05
C THR A 88 -5.26 -11.62 0.54
N GLY A 89 -6.28 -10.94 0.00
CA GLY A 89 -6.32 -10.54 -1.40
C GLY A 89 -5.31 -9.44 -1.72
N ALA A 90 -5.13 -8.51 -0.79
CA ALA A 90 -4.12 -7.46 -0.87
C ALA A 90 -2.76 -7.85 -0.27
N SER A 91 -2.67 -9.03 0.38
CA SER A 91 -1.52 -9.43 1.20
C SER A 91 -1.13 -8.36 2.23
N ALA A 92 -2.13 -7.86 2.97
CA ALA A 92 -1.94 -6.76 3.90
C ALA A 92 -2.73 -6.95 5.20
N LEU A 93 -2.08 -6.68 6.33
CA LEU A 93 -2.74 -6.53 7.61
C LEU A 93 -3.31 -5.12 7.73
N ILE A 94 -4.59 -5.03 8.08
CA ILE A 94 -5.28 -3.77 8.34
C ILE A 94 -5.21 -3.48 9.84
N LEU A 95 -4.61 -2.34 10.20
CA LEU A 95 -4.49 -1.89 11.58
C LEU A 95 -5.57 -0.85 11.88
N ARG A 96 -6.24 -1.01 13.02
CA ARG A 96 -7.29 -0.09 13.52
C ARG A 96 -6.98 0.28 14.96
N CYS A 97 -7.51 1.43 15.41
CA CYS A 97 -7.32 1.87 16.79
C CYS A 97 -8.09 0.96 17.75
N LYS A 98 -7.39 0.35 18.70
CA LYS A 98 -7.95 -0.44 19.81
C LYS A 98 -7.56 0.20 21.14
N LEU A 99 -8.44 0.15 22.13
CA LEU A 99 -8.12 0.64 23.48
C LEU A 99 -6.89 -0.10 24.04
N ARG A 100 -6.05 0.63 24.79
CA ARG A 100 -4.92 0.03 25.51
C ARG A 100 -5.46 -0.92 26.58
N ALA A 101 -4.85 -2.09 26.70
CA ALA A 101 -5.26 -3.12 27.66
C ALA A 101 -5.18 -2.60 29.11
N ASP A 102 -4.21 -1.73 29.41
CA ASP A 102 -3.98 -1.14 30.73
C ASP A 102 -5.11 -0.20 31.20
N LEU A 103 -6.00 0.21 30.29
CA LEU A 103 -7.16 1.07 30.58
C LEU A 103 -8.48 0.29 30.60
N ILE A 104 -8.44 -1.01 30.34
CA ILE A 104 -9.61 -1.89 30.50
C ILE A 104 -9.66 -2.23 32.00
N GLU A 105 -10.24 -1.33 32.79
CA GLU A 105 -10.67 -1.68 34.16
C GLU A 105 -11.63 -2.86 34.04
N THR A 106 -11.19 -4.02 34.52
CA THR A 106 -12.06 -5.19 34.67
C THR A 106 -13.22 -4.81 35.58
N PRO A 107 -14.48 -4.98 35.17
CA PRO A 107 -15.58 -4.84 36.11
C PRO A 107 -15.42 -5.94 37.16
N GLU A 108 -15.14 -5.55 38.41
CA GLU A 108 -15.27 -6.43 39.57
C GLU A 108 -16.71 -6.99 39.59
N SER A 109 -16.82 -8.32 39.61
CA SER A 109 -18.05 -9.05 39.92
C SER A 109 -17.80 -9.98 41.09
#